data_AF-A0A7V3VXG1-F1
#
_entry.id   AF-A0A7V3VXG1-F1
#
_cell.length_a   1.000
_cell.length_b   1.000
_cell.length_c   1.000
_cell.angle_alpha   90.00
_cell.angle_beta   90.00
_cell.angle_gamma   90.00
#
_symmetry.space_group_name_H-M   'P 1'
#
loop_
_entity.id
_entity.type
_entity.pdbx_description
1 polymer ?
#
loop_
_entity_poly.entity_id
_entity_poly.type
_entity_poly.pdbx_seq_one_letter_code
_entity_poly.pdbx_strand_id
1 'polypeptide(L)'
;MKAALVLSRLDDLLNPIAVKELRQAVNGRAVVSMLTLFLLLQLSILLLVLSLGERSAAEPVSLDAGRTVFEILQGILLGACMLLVPLYAGVRLAAERSDSNVDLLFISALRPRDIIAGKLQASIVLILLIFSACAPFMTFTYLLRGLDIPSIVLVLGLDFLIVLLCAQGAILFGTMSVNAILKALLGLAGLGLLVFLFSSTMTLSISLLQAGLGSRLDSLDFWLAAGAVVGALVALIGLMFIWSVAIVSPPSANRMLPVRLYVLSCWLVSGGGVALLAHYYRRPALLYGWEWAFVALLGVQLLIAINEREQWGLRIRRTLPRRWWLRGPLFLLYSGSAGGILFTVLLLVLTIALPTLALEYRGDLFSSSSSHYFSDFDYGNLLTLVLIALYTFDYAMLAVGLRNVVLRSQIPGPYTWVLALLLVALGALLPWPILFLFQNEALRQGLINPWWQISNPFATIYTCVVESDGDKAIYRDMCLLFLGGLGLLLLLGCLPWMARQVRRFRPPEKETRTRESGRSQASGAA
;
A
#
# COMPACT_ATOMS: atom_id res chain seq x y z
N MET A 1 33.07 28.25 12.12
CA MET A 1 32.01 29.21 11.71
C MET A 1 31.07 28.66 10.63
N LYS A 2 31.56 28.06 9.53
CA LYS A 2 30.69 27.45 8.50
C LYS A 2 29.83 26.27 8.99
N ALA A 3 30.38 25.38 9.84
CA ALA A 3 29.62 24.24 10.39
C ALA A 3 28.45 24.68 11.30
N ALA A 4 28.65 25.70 12.14
CA ALA A 4 27.59 26.23 13.00
C ALA A 4 26.45 26.88 12.20
N LEU A 5 26.77 27.53 11.08
CA LEU A 5 25.80 28.16 10.18
C LEU A 5 25.02 27.12 9.36
N VAL A 6 25.68 26.01 9.00
CA VAL A 6 25.02 24.84 8.40
C VAL A 6 24.10 24.16 9.41
N LEU A 7 24.52 24.00 10.66
CA LEU A 7 23.68 23.43 11.72
C LEU A 7 22.44 24.29 12.00
N SER A 8 22.57 25.62 12.09
CA SER A 8 21.40 26.49 12.29
C SER A 8 20.43 26.45 11.12
N ARG A 9 20.92 26.34 9.88
CA ARG A 9 20.05 26.20 8.71
C ARG A 9 19.37 24.84 8.66
N LEU A 10 20.04 23.78 9.08
CA LEU A 10 19.44 22.44 9.20
C LEU A 10 18.39 22.41 10.32
N ASP A 11 18.62 23.12 11.43
CA ASP A 11 17.65 23.25 12.53
C ASP A 11 16.41 24.04 12.10
N ASP A 12 16.58 25.14 11.35
CA ASP A 12 15.47 25.92 10.77
C ASP A 12 14.67 25.14 9.70
N LEU A 13 15.30 24.17 9.03
CA LEU A 13 14.67 23.30 8.03
C LEU A 13 13.98 22.08 8.66
N LEU A 14 14.43 21.66 9.85
CA LEU A 14 13.86 20.53 10.56
C LEU A 14 12.56 20.95 11.22
N ASN A 15 11.56 20.08 11.11
CA ASN A 15 10.30 20.31 11.79
C ASN A 15 10.53 20.33 13.31
N PRO A 16 10.02 21.31 14.06
CA PRO A 16 10.20 21.37 15.51
C PRO A 16 9.70 20.10 16.22
N ILE A 17 8.73 19.39 15.63
CA ILE A 17 8.28 18.08 16.10
C ILE A 17 9.41 17.05 15.98
N ALA A 18 10.11 16.99 14.84
CA ALA A 18 11.21 16.05 14.62
C ALA A 18 12.33 16.26 15.63
N VAL A 19 12.70 17.51 15.91
CA VAL A 19 13.74 17.86 16.90
C VAL A 19 13.34 17.40 18.31
N LYS A 20 12.08 17.62 18.71
CA LYS A 20 11.54 17.16 20.00
C LYS A 20 11.57 15.63 20.09
N GLU A 21 11.11 14.95 19.06
CA GLU A 21 11.05 13.49 18.99
C GLU A 21 12.45 12.87 19.09
N LEU A 22 13.41 13.40 18.32
CA LEU A 22 14.80 12.92 18.32
C LEU A 22 15.50 13.13 19.66
N ARG A 23 15.32 14.29 20.29
CA ARG A 23 15.85 14.55 21.63
C ARG A 23 15.33 13.52 22.63
N GLN A 24 14.06 13.15 22.53
CA GLN A 24 13.47 12.13 23.38
C GLN A 24 13.95 10.71 23.02
N ALA A 25 14.18 10.41 21.74
CA ALA A 25 14.74 9.12 21.30
C ALA A 25 16.14 8.89 21.88
N VAL A 26 17.02 9.88 21.73
CA VAL A 26 18.43 9.80 22.12
C VAL A 26 18.60 9.76 23.64
N ASN A 27 17.79 10.51 24.38
CA ASN A 27 17.81 10.47 25.85
C ASN A 27 17.08 9.24 26.43
N GLY A 28 16.39 8.47 25.58
CA GLY A 28 15.69 7.26 25.98
C GLY A 28 16.66 6.14 26.30
N ARG A 29 16.80 5.79 27.58
CA ARG A 29 17.66 4.68 28.03
C ARG A 29 17.38 3.36 27.31
N ALA A 30 16.12 3.11 26.94
CA ALA A 30 15.73 1.92 26.20
C ALA A 30 16.33 1.85 24.79
N VAL A 31 16.28 2.96 24.04
CA VAL A 31 16.83 3.03 22.67
C VAL A 31 18.34 2.88 22.70
N VAL A 32 19.01 3.58 23.62
CA VAL A 32 20.47 3.49 23.79
C VAL A 32 20.89 2.09 24.21
N SER A 33 20.22 1.49 25.22
CA SER A 33 20.52 0.13 25.68
C SER A 33 20.36 -0.89 24.55
N MET A 34 19.24 -0.85 23.83
CA MET A 34 18.97 -1.75 22.71
C MET A 34 20.02 -1.58 21.60
N LEU A 35 20.38 -0.34 21.27
CA LEU A 35 21.43 -0.05 20.28
C LEU A 35 22.80 -0.58 20.72
N THR A 36 23.18 -0.39 21.98
CA THR A 36 24.47 -0.88 22.50
C THR A 36 24.53 -2.40 22.53
N LEU A 37 23.48 -3.07 22.98
CA LEU A 37 23.38 -4.53 22.97
C LEU A 37 23.44 -5.07 21.54
N PHE A 38 22.77 -4.40 20.62
CA PHE A 38 22.78 -4.73 19.20
C PHE A 38 24.18 -4.63 18.59
N LEU A 39 24.91 -3.54 18.86
CA LEU A 39 26.28 -3.36 18.39
C LEU A 39 27.25 -4.37 19.01
N LEU A 40 27.09 -4.69 20.30
CA LEU A 40 27.89 -5.72 20.97
C LEU A 40 27.66 -7.11 20.36
N LEU A 41 26.42 -7.42 19.97
CA LEU A 41 26.08 -8.67 19.31
C LEU A 41 26.70 -8.73 17.90
N GLN A 42 26.65 -7.65 17.12
CA GLN A 42 27.33 -7.61 15.81
C GLN A 42 28.85 -7.77 15.96
N LEU A 43 29.44 -7.10 16.94
CA LEU A 43 30.87 -7.22 17.24
C LEU A 43 31.25 -8.65 17.66
N SER A 44 30.44 -9.29 18.52
CA SER A 44 30.72 -10.64 19.00
C SER A 44 30.67 -11.67 17.88
N ILE A 45 29.72 -11.55 16.95
CA ILE A 45 29.65 -12.40 15.76
C ILE A 45 30.86 -12.19 14.86
N LEU A 46 31.25 -10.93 14.62
CA LEU A 46 32.43 -10.63 13.81
C LEU A 46 33.70 -11.25 14.41
N LEU A 47 33.90 -11.11 15.73
CA LEU A 47 35.03 -11.70 16.45
C LEU A 47 34.99 -13.22 16.42
N LEU A 48 33.81 -13.84 16.57
CA LEU A 48 33.63 -15.28 16.51
C LEU A 48 34.07 -15.83 15.14
N VAL A 49 33.61 -15.21 14.06
CA VAL A 49 33.97 -15.61 12.68
C VAL A 49 35.48 -15.53 12.45
N LEU A 50 36.10 -14.42 12.88
CA LEU A 50 37.55 -14.24 12.77
C LEU A 50 38.32 -15.31 13.56
N SER A 51 37.85 -15.64 14.77
CA SER A 51 38.49 -16.65 15.63
C SER A 51 38.38 -18.08 15.10
N LEU A 52 37.30 -18.39 14.37
CA LEU A 52 37.06 -19.70 13.76
C LEU A 52 37.82 -19.85 12.43
N GLY A 53 37.94 -18.77 11.65
CA GLY A 53 38.69 -18.75 10.39
C GLY A 53 40.17 -19.08 10.54
N GLU A 54 40.79 -18.69 11.66
CA GLU A 54 42.20 -19.03 11.96
C GLU A 54 42.42 -20.52 12.26
N ARG A 55 41.39 -21.23 12.77
CA ARG A 55 41.50 -22.65 13.15
C ARG A 55 41.33 -23.62 11.98
N SER A 56 40.77 -23.14 10.86
CA SER A 56 40.40 -23.96 9.69
C SER A 56 41.43 -23.93 8.55
N ALA A 57 42.69 -23.55 8.82
CA ALA A 57 43.77 -23.42 7.83
C ALA A 57 44.12 -24.69 7.00
N ALA A 58 43.43 -25.81 7.20
CA ALA A 58 43.57 -27.04 6.42
C ALA A 58 42.58 -27.16 5.24
N GLU A 59 41.53 -26.33 5.19
CA GLU A 59 40.55 -26.29 4.09
C GLU A 59 40.68 -24.96 3.33
N PRO A 60 40.61 -24.96 1.98
CA PRO A 60 40.63 -23.71 1.22
C PRO A 60 39.46 -22.83 1.67
N VAL A 61 39.77 -21.62 2.15
CA VAL A 61 38.77 -20.60 2.51
C VAL A 61 37.80 -20.47 1.34
N SER A 62 36.56 -20.93 1.54
CA SER A 62 35.53 -20.86 0.51
C SER A 62 35.26 -19.39 0.17
N LEU A 63 35.14 -19.10 -1.13
CA LEU A 63 34.88 -17.75 -1.64
C LEU A 63 33.56 -17.13 -1.12
N ASP A 64 32.73 -17.90 -0.41
CA ASP A 64 31.45 -17.49 0.17
C ASP A 64 31.51 -17.00 1.62
N ALA A 65 32.66 -17.11 2.31
CA ALA A 65 32.74 -16.80 3.74
C ALA A 65 32.33 -15.35 4.08
N GLY A 66 32.85 -14.34 3.35
CA GLY A 66 32.49 -12.94 3.60
C GLY A 66 31.02 -12.64 3.32
N ARG A 67 30.44 -13.32 2.32
CA ARG A 67 29.03 -13.21 1.97
C ARG A 67 28.11 -13.77 3.04
N THR A 68 28.37 -14.97 3.54
CA THR A 68 27.55 -15.57 4.61
C THR A 68 27.56 -14.70 5.87
N VAL A 69 28.71 -14.14 6.23
CA VAL A 69 28.84 -13.25 7.38
C VAL A 69 28.04 -11.96 7.16
N PHE A 70 28.11 -11.38 5.95
CA PHE A 70 27.31 -10.22 5.60
C PHE A 70 25.81 -10.50 5.69
N GLU A 71 25.33 -11.62 5.15
CA GLU A 71 23.91 -12.01 5.21
C GLU A 71 23.41 -12.16 6.66
N ILE A 72 24.24 -12.72 7.57
CA ILE A 72 23.92 -12.81 9.00
C ILE A 72 23.86 -11.41 9.64
N LEU A 73 24.88 -10.57 9.42
CA LEU A 73 24.94 -9.23 9.99
C LEU A 73 23.81 -8.33 9.46
N GLN A 74 23.50 -8.44 8.17
CA GLN A 74 22.37 -7.80 7.51
C GLN A 74 21.04 -8.29 8.11
N GLY A 75 20.87 -9.60 8.30
CA GLY A 75 19.69 -10.20 8.93
C GLY A 75 19.40 -9.62 10.30
N ILE A 76 20.44 -9.50 11.12
CA ILE A 76 20.33 -8.94 12.46
C ILE A 76 20.01 -7.44 12.40
N LEU A 77 20.70 -6.68 11.54
CA LEU A 77 20.42 -5.24 11.32
C LEU A 77 19.00 -4.98 10.86
N LEU A 78 18.56 -5.66 9.80
CA LEU A 78 17.26 -5.48 9.21
C LEU A 78 16.16 -5.89 10.19
N GLY A 79 16.31 -7.05 10.86
CA GLY A 79 15.35 -7.53 11.85
C GLY A 79 15.20 -6.58 13.04
N ALA A 80 16.32 -6.09 13.58
CA ALA A 80 16.30 -5.12 14.68
C ALA A 80 15.67 -3.78 14.25
N CYS A 81 16.00 -3.27 13.07
CA CYS A 81 15.45 -2.01 12.55
C CYS A 81 13.96 -2.11 12.23
N MET A 82 13.52 -3.20 11.61
CA MET A 82 12.11 -3.45 11.28
C MET A 82 11.23 -3.64 12.52
N LEU A 83 11.81 -4.01 13.66
CA LEU A 83 11.09 -4.11 14.93
C LEU A 83 11.15 -2.78 15.70
N LEU A 84 12.35 -2.23 15.92
CA LEU A 84 12.57 -1.07 16.77
C LEU A 84 11.94 0.20 16.20
N VAL A 85 12.23 0.52 14.93
CA VAL A 85 11.84 1.82 14.35
C VAL A 85 10.33 1.94 14.17
N PRO A 86 9.62 0.96 13.59
CA PRO A 86 8.17 1.02 13.46
C PRO A 86 7.47 0.98 14.82
N LEU A 87 8.00 0.23 15.79
CA LEU A 87 7.47 0.22 17.15
C LEU A 87 7.61 1.60 17.81
N TYR A 88 8.78 2.22 17.70
CA TYR A 88 9.03 3.55 18.24
C TYR A 88 8.10 4.61 17.62
N ALA A 89 7.97 4.63 16.30
CA ALA A 89 7.15 5.63 15.61
C ALA A 89 5.64 5.37 15.77
N GLY A 90 5.21 4.12 15.61
CA GLY A 90 3.81 3.71 15.62
C GLY A 90 3.19 3.69 17.01
N VAL A 91 3.83 3.06 18.00
CA VAL A 91 3.28 2.95 19.37
C VAL A 91 3.22 4.30 20.05
N ARG A 92 4.27 5.12 19.89
CA ARG A 92 4.29 6.47 20.46
C ARG A 92 3.18 7.35 19.90
N LEU A 93 2.96 7.29 18.59
CA LEU A 93 1.85 8.01 17.95
C LEU A 93 0.48 7.47 18.38
N ALA A 94 0.35 6.14 18.53
CA ALA A 94 -0.88 5.53 19.02
C ALA A 94 -1.18 5.92 20.47
N ALA A 95 -0.15 6.05 21.31
CA ALA A 95 -0.25 6.48 22.71
C ALA A 95 -0.64 7.97 22.81
N GLU A 96 -0.02 8.84 22.01
CA GLU A 96 -0.40 10.26 21.91
C GLU A 96 -1.87 10.44 21.52
N ARG A 97 -2.43 9.50 20.74
CA ARG A 97 -3.84 9.50 20.33
C ARG A 97 -4.80 8.84 21.32
N SER A 98 -4.34 7.93 22.19
CA SER A 98 -5.20 7.29 23.19
C SER A 98 -5.42 8.15 24.43
N ASP A 99 -4.45 8.97 24.80
CA ASP A 99 -4.50 9.82 26.01
C ASP A 99 -5.24 11.15 25.82
N SER A 100 -5.41 11.64 24.58
CA SER A 100 -6.12 12.89 24.34
C SER A 100 -7.62 12.65 24.13
N ASN A 101 -8.47 13.23 24.99
CA ASN A 101 -9.77 13.71 24.57
C ASN A 101 -9.58 14.45 23.24
N VAL A 102 -10.16 13.90 22.17
CA VAL A 102 -9.92 14.26 20.76
C VAL A 102 -10.15 15.76 20.50
N ASP A 103 -10.83 16.45 21.42
CA ASP A 103 -11.14 17.88 21.39
C ASP A 103 -9.95 18.81 21.66
N LEU A 104 -8.91 18.38 22.40
CA LEU A 104 -7.78 19.29 22.71
C LEU A 104 -6.78 19.43 21.54
N LEU A 105 -6.67 18.41 20.67
CA LEU A 105 -5.75 18.43 19.53
C LEU A 105 -6.23 19.40 18.42
N PHE A 106 -7.54 19.69 18.37
CA PHE A 106 -8.13 20.65 17.43
C PHE A 106 -7.84 22.11 17.76
N ILE A 107 -7.18 22.40 18.90
CA ILE A 107 -6.78 23.75 19.31
C ILE A 107 -5.34 24.08 18.84
N SER A 108 -4.58 23.09 18.36
CA SER A 108 -3.21 23.33 17.88
C SER A 108 -3.17 23.99 16.49
N ALA A 109 -2.30 24.99 16.31
CA ALA A 109 -2.14 25.73 15.06
C ALA A 109 -1.34 24.97 13.97
N LEU A 110 -0.93 23.73 14.22
CA LEU A 110 -0.07 22.94 13.33
C LEU A 110 -0.89 22.20 12.26
N ARG A 111 -0.40 22.19 11.02
CA ARG A 111 -1.11 21.48 9.94
C ARG A 111 -0.90 19.96 10.11
N PRO A 112 -1.92 19.11 9.84
CA PRO A 112 -1.80 17.65 9.93
C PRO A 112 -0.59 17.06 9.18
N ARG A 113 -0.24 17.64 8.03
CA ARG A 113 0.92 17.24 7.22
C ARG A 113 2.24 17.47 7.96
N ASP A 114 2.34 18.54 8.74
CA ASP A 114 3.55 18.91 9.44
C ASP A 114 3.74 17.94 10.62
N ILE A 115 2.66 17.46 11.24
CA ILE A 115 2.73 16.43 12.30
C ILE A 115 3.31 15.12 11.76
N ILE A 116 2.73 14.59 10.67
CA ILE A 116 3.20 13.33 10.08
C ILE A 116 4.62 13.48 9.52
N ALA A 117 4.94 14.60 8.85
CA ALA A 117 6.27 14.85 8.32
C ALA A 117 7.33 14.91 9.42
N GLY A 118 7.02 15.53 10.57
CA GLY A 118 7.94 15.56 11.71
C GLY A 118 8.25 14.18 12.26
N LYS A 119 7.25 13.30 12.35
CA LYS A 119 7.45 11.91 12.79
C LYS A 119 8.24 11.09 11.77
N LEU A 120 7.95 11.24 10.47
CA LEU A 120 8.72 10.58 9.41
C LEU A 120 10.18 11.05 9.39
N GLN A 121 10.44 12.36 9.52
CA GLN A 121 11.79 12.91 9.61
C GLN A 121 12.56 12.36 10.83
N ALA A 122 11.91 12.25 11.98
CA ALA A 122 12.51 11.63 13.16
C ALA A 122 12.85 10.14 12.92
N SER A 123 11.96 9.38 12.27
CA SER A 123 12.25 8.00 11.87
C SER A 123 13.42 7.91 10.90
N ILE A 124 13.50 8.78 9.89
CA ILE A 124 14.62 8.80 8.94
C ILE A 124 15.96 9.00 9.66
N VAL A 125 16.05 9.98 10.56
CA VAL A 125 17.28 10.25 11.30
C VAL A 125 17.64 9.09 12.24
N LEU A 126 16.65 8.46 12.89
CA LEU A 126 16.88 7.28 13.72
C LEU A 126 17.42 6.10 12.90
N ILE A 127 16.85 5.83 11.72
CA ILE A 127 17.33 4.78 10.82
C ILE A 127 18.76 5.09 10.37
N LEU A 128 19.03 6.32 9.93
CA LEU A 128 20.37 6.74 9.51
C LEU A 128 21.41 6.58 10.62
N LEU A 129 21.05 6.90 11.87
CA LEU A 129 21.93 6.72 13.02
C LEU A 129 22.28 5.25 13.23
N ILE A 130 21.30 4.35 13.17
CA ILE A 130 21.52 2.90 13.35
C ILE A 130 22.37 2.36 12.19
N PHE A 131 22.00 2.66 10.94
CA PHE A 131 22.75 2.21 9.76
C PHE A 131 24.17 2.75 9.75
N SER A 132 24.40 4.01 10.14
CA SER A 132 25.73 4.59 10.23
C SER A 132 26.59 3.92 11.31
N ALA A 133 26.00 3.52 12.44
CA ALA A 133 26.72 2.80 13.49
C ALA A 133 27.11 1.38 13.03
N CYS A 134 26.31 0.77 12.16
CA CYS A 134 26.51 -0.61 11.69
C CYS A 134 27.36 -0.71 10.40
N ALA A 135 27.44 0.37 9.62
CA ALA A 135 28.17 0.42 8.36
C ALA A 135 29.65 -0.04 8.46
N PRO A 136 30.43 0.28 9.52
CA PRO A 136 31.80 -0.19 9.65
C PRO A 136 31.91 -1.72 9.74
N PHE A 137 31.00 -2.37 10.49
CA PHE A 137 30.97 -3.83 10.63
C PHE A 137 30.60 -4.50 9.32
N MET A 138 29.64 -3.93 8.59
CA MET A 138 29.23 -4.43 7.26
C MET A 138 30.36 -4.28 6.25
N THR A 139 31.06 -3.15 6.25
CA THR A 139 32.19 -2.90 5.32
C THR A 139 33.36 -3.86 5.58
N PHE A 140 33.58 -4.27 6.84
CA PHE A 140 34.64 -5.23 7.17
C PHE A 140 34.47 -6.58 6.46
N THR A 141 33.24 -7.00 6.14
CA THR A 141 32.97 -8.25 5.40
C THR A 141 33.60 -8.28 4.00
N TYR A 142 33.90 -7.11 3.42
CA TYR A 142 34.68 -6.99 2.18
C TYR A 142 36.07 -7.64 2.30
N LEU A 143 36.72 -7.53 3.46
CA LEU A 143 38.06 -8.09 3.68
C LEU A 143 38.07 -9.62 3.69
N LEU A 144 36.93 -10.26 3.96
CA LEU A 144 36.76 -11.71 3.98
C LEU A 144 36.60 -12.31 2.57
N ARG A 145 36.67 -11.47 1.51
CA ARG A 145 36.44 -11.80 0.09
C ARG A 145 35.00 -12.29 -0.16
N GLY A 146 34.58 -12.24 -1.42
CA GLY A 146 33.23 -12.67 -1.85
C GLY A 146 32.18 -11.57 -1.96
N LEU A 147 32.53 -10.31 -1.68
CA LEU A 147 31.64 -9.15 -1.82
C LEU A 147 32.39 -7.92 -2.35
N ASP A 148 31.69 -7.08 -3.11
CA ASP A 148 32.18 -5.78 -3.55
C ASP A 148 31.57 -4.65 -2.71
N ILE A 149 32.31 -3.56 -2.50
CA ILE A 149 31.83 -2.37 -1.77
C ILE A 149 30.52 -1.80 -2.35
N PRO A 150 30.36 -1.65 -3.69
CA PRO A 150 29.11 -1.13 -4.25
C PRO A 150 27.90 -2.03 -3.95
N SER A 151 28.09 -3.35 -3.92
CA SER A 151 27.04 -4.32 -3.58
C SER A 151 26.56 -4.12 -2.14
N ILE A 152 27.50 -3.92 -1.20
CA ILE A 152 27.19 -3.60 0.20
C ILE A 152 26.36 -2.33 0.30
N VAL A 153 26.78 -1.25 -0.38
CA VAL A 153 26.08 0.04 -0.34
C VAL A 153 24.68 -0.05 -0.94
N LEU A 154 24.51 -0.79 -2.04
CA LEU A 154 23.23 -0.93 -2.71
C LEU A 154 22.23 -1.72 -1.85
N VAL A 155 22.67 -2.84 -1.26
CA VAL A 155 21.85 -3.63 -0.35
C VAL A 155 21.44 -2.82 0.87
N LEU A 156 22.39 -2.11 1.51
CA LEU A 156 22.08 -1.21 2.63
C LEU A 156 21.12 -0.08 2.24
N GLY A 157 21.24 0.46 1.02
CA GLY A 157 20.33 1.47 0.48
C GLY A 157 18.91 0.95 0.28
N LEU A 158 18.75 -0.28 -0.22
CA LEU A 158 17.45 -0.94 -0.33
C LEU A 158 16.85 -1.25 1.04
N ASP A 159 17.66 -1.80 1.96
CA ASP A 159 17.26 -2.08 3.34
C ASP A 159 16.75 -0.80 4.04
N PHE A 160 17.45 0.32 3.84
CA PHE A 160 17.03 1.63 4.34
C PHE A 160 15.62 2.01 3.87
N LEU A 161 15.33 1.87 2.57
CA LEU A 161 14.02 2.18 2.02
C LEU A 161 12.92 1.26 2.55
N ILE A 162 13.22 -0.02 2.76
CA ILE A 162 12.25 -0.99 3.28
C ILE A 162 11.97 -0.74 4.76
N VAL A 163 12.98 -0.45 5.58
CA VAL A 163 12.77 -0.04 6.98
C VAL A 163 11.96 1.26 7.03
N LEU A 164 12.22 2.21 6.14
CA LEU A 164 11.45 3.45 6.04
C LEU A 164 9.98 3.18 5.66
N LEU A 165 9.73 2.27 4.73
CA LEU A 165 8.38 1.81 4.38
C LEU A 165 7.67 1.20 5.59
N CYS A 166 8.34 0.33 6.35
CA CYS A 166 7.80 -0.24 7.58
C CYS A 166 7.48 0.83 8.63
N ALA A 167 8.37 1.82 8.80
CA ALA A 167 8.16 2.93 9.74
C ALA A 167 6.94 3.78 9.34
N GLN A 168 6.81 4.11 8.05
CA GLN A 168 5.66 4.87 7.54
C GLN A 168 4.36 4.05 7.63
N GLY A 169 4.41 2.74 7.43
CA GLY A 169 3.29 1.83 7.65
C GLY A 169 2.84 1.80 9.11
N ALA A 170 3.78 1.75 10.06
CA ALA A 170 3.44 1.80 11.50
C ALA A 170 2.91 3.17 11.93
N ILE A 171 3.40 4.27 11.34
CA ILE A 171 2.81 5.60 11.52
C ILE A 171 1.35 5.59 11.02
N LEU A 172 1.08 5.03 9.84
CA LEU A 172 -0.27 4.92 9.30
C LEU A 172 -1.19 4.16 10.26
N PHE A 173 -0.80 2.96 10.70
CA PHE A 173 -1.58 2.18 11.66
C PHE A 173 -1.74 2.90 13.01
N GLY A 174 -0.71 3.61 13.47
CA GLY A 174 -0.75 4.42 14.70
C GLY A 174 -1.73 5.59 14.63
N THR A 175 -2.00 6.15 13.43
CA THR A 175 -3.01 7.20 13.26
C THR A 175 -4.46 6.70 13.33
N MET A 176 -4.69 5.39 13.15
CA MET A 176 -6.04 4.84 13.10
C MET A 176 -6.66 4.82 14.51
N SER A 177 -7.72 5.61 14.71
CA SER A 177 -8.48 5.65 15.97
C SER A 177 -9.50 4.52 16.01
N VAL A 178 -9.08 3.35 16.48
CA VAL A 178 -9.89 2.13 16.51
C VAL A 178 -9.97 1.54 17.92
N ASN A 179 -11.03 0.77 18.22
CA ASN A 179 -11.20 0.03 19.48
C ASN A 179 -9.99 -0.85 19.81
N ALA A 180 -9.73 -1.07 21.10
CA ALA A 180 -8.55 -1.80 21.58
C ALA A 180 -8.40 -3.21 20.96
N ILE A 181 -9.50 -3.96 20.83
CA ILE A 181 -9.49 -5.30 20.21
C ILE A 181 -9.03 -5.22 18.74
N LEU A 182 -9.58 -4.30 17.97
CA LEU A 182 -9.24 -4.17 16.55
C LEU A 182 -7.84 -3.56 16.36
N LYS A 183 -7.35 -2.73 17.31
CA LYS A 183 -5.94 -2.34 17.37
C LYS A 183 -5.02 -3.55 17.62
N ALA A 184 -5.39 -4.46 18.52
CA ALA A 184 -4.62 -5.67 18.77
C ALA A 184 -4.58 -6.60 17.54
N LEU A 185 -5.72 -6.79 16.86
CA LEU A 185 -5.80 -7.54 15.61
C LEU A 185 -4.97 -6.91 14.48
N LEU A 186 -5.06 -5.58 14.30
CA LEU A 186 -4.23 -4.85 13.34
C LEU A 186 -2.74 -4.92 13.70
N GLY A 187 -2.39 -4.91 14.99
CA GLY A 187 -1.02 -5.10 15.47
C GLY A 187 -0.48 -6.49 15.14
N LEU A 188 -1.28 -7.54 15.34
CA LEU A 188 -0.91 -8.92 14.98
C LEU A 188 -0.75 -9.09 13.47
N ALA A 189 -1.68 -8.54 12.68
CA ALA A 189 -1.58 -8.53 11.22
C ALA A 189 -0.36 -7.73 10.73
N GLY A 190 -0.07 -6.60 11.37
CA GLY A 190 1.11 -5.78 11.12
C GLY A 190 2.41 -6.53 11.42
N LEU A 191 2.46 -7.30 12.52
CA LEU A 191 3.60 -8.16 12.84
C LEU A 191 3.79 -9.25 11.78
N GLY A 192 2.71 -9.92 11.36
CA GLY A 192 2.77 -10.90 10.28
C GLY A 192 3.30 -10.31 8.98
N LEU A 193 2.85 -9.09 8.63
CA LEU A 193 3.35 -8.36 7.46
C LEU A 193 4.82 -7.96 7.60
N LEU A 194 5.29 -7.57 8.79
CA LEU A 194 6.71 -7.30 9.04
C LEU A 194 7.58 -8.55 8.86
N VAL A 195 7.14 -9.71 9.35
CA VAL A 195 7.85 -10.99 9.17
C VAL A 195 7.91 -11.37 7.69
N PHE A 196 6.80 -11.19 6.97
CA PHE A 196 6.75 -11.43 5.53
C PHE A 196 7.70 -10.51 4.75
N LEU A 197 7.70 -9.21 5.06
CA LEU A 197 8.62 -8.24 4.43
C LEU A 197 10.08 -8.54 4.78
N PHE A 198 10.38 -8.91 6.02
CA PHE A 198 11.72 -9.33 6.43
C PHE A 198 12.21 -10.53 5.63
N SER A 199 11.41 -11.59 5.57
CA SER A 199 11.74 -12.81 4.81
C SER A 199 11.91 -12.53 3.32
N SER A 200 11.03 -11.72 2.73
CA SER A 200 11.10 -11.33 1.32
C SER A 200 12.36 -10.51 1.02
N THR A 201 12.72 -9.58 1.91
CA THR A 201 13.90 -8.72 1.75
C THR A 201 15.19 -9.50 1.90
N MET A 202 15.25 -10.44 2.85
CA MET A 202 16.38 -11.37 3.00
C MET A 202 16.54 -12.22 1.75
N THR A 203 15.46 -12.82 1.26
CA THR A 203 15.49 -13.64 0.04
C THR A 203 15.95 -12.83 -1.16
N LEU A 204 15.47 -11.58 -1.30
CA LEU A 204 15.88 -10.67 -2.35
C LEU A 204 17.37 -10.30 -2.24
N SER A 205 17.85 -9.99 -1.04
CA SER A 205 19.26 -9.65 -0.80
C SER A 205 20.18 -10.82 -1.12
N ILE A 206 19.87 -12.02 -0.63
CA ILE A 206 20.59 -13.26 -0.94
C ILE A 206 20.60 -13.49 -2.47
N SER A 207 19.46 -13.36 -3.13
CA SER A 207 19.35 -13.55 -4.58
C SER A 207 20.20 -12.54 -5.36
N LEU A 208 20.22 -11.28 -4.94
CA LEU A 208 21.04 -10.23 -5.56
C LEU A 208 22.54 -10.52 -5.38
N LEU A 209 22.96 -10.92 -4.17
CA LEU A 209 24.35 -11.27 -3.89
C LEU A 209 24.78 -12.53 -4.67
N GLN A 210 23.88 -13.51 -4.86
CA GLN A 210 24.08 -14.72 -5.70
C GLN A 210 24.22 -14.40 -7.17
N ALA A 211 23.47 -13.40 -7.65
CA ALA A 211 23.53 -12.99 -9.04
C ALA A 211 24.82 -12.23 -9.42
N GLY A 212 25.68 -11.90 -8.45
CA GLY A 212 26.97 -11.24 -8.69
C GLY A 212 26.84 -9.79 -9.14
N LEU A 213 26.29 -8.93 -8.25
CA LEU A 213 26.02 -7.51 -8.52
C LEU A 213 27.19 -6.75 -9.15
N GLY A 214 28.44 -6.99 -8.71
CA GLY A 214 29.63 -6.28 -9.20
C GLY A 214 29.79 -6.29 -10.72
N SER A 215 29.43 -7.41 -11.36
CA SER A 215 29.52 -7.56 -12.82
C SER A 215 28.44 -6.80 -13.60
N ARG A 216 27.37 -6.36 -12.93
CA ARG A 216 26.18 -5.74 -13.56
C ARG A 216 26.07 -4.24 -13.34
N LEU A 217 26.89 -3.65 -12.46
CA LEU A 217 26.84 -2.23 -12.14
C LEU A 217 27.16 -1.32 -13.33
N ASP A 218 27.93 -1.81 -14.29
CA ASP A 218 28.27 -1.08 -15.51
C ASP A 218 27.13 -1.08 -16.54
N SER A 219 26.14 -1.95 -16.37
CA SER A 219 24.99 -2.03 -17.29
C SER A 219 23.96 -0.95 -16.97
N LEU A 220 23.57 -0.17 -17.99
CA LEU A 220 22.43 0.75 -17.89
C LEU A 220 21.14 0.01 -17.51
N ASP A 221 21.04 -1.24 -17.94
CA ASP A 221 19.87 -2.09 -17.69
C ASP A 221 19.63 -2.32 -16.20
N PHE A 222 20.71 -2.53 -15.45
CA PHE A 222 20.67 -2.66 -14.01
C PHE A 222 20.12 -1.40 -13.33
N TRP A 223 20.63 -0.21 -13.72
CA TRP A 223 20.19 1.05 -13.13
C TRP A 223 18.75 1.40 -13.46
N LEU A 224 18.27 1.05 -14.66
CA LEU A 224 16.86 1.22 -15.02
C LEU A 224 15.96 0.32 -14.16
N ALA A 225 16.31 -0.94 -13.96
CA ALA A 225 15.55 -1.86 -13.11
C ALA A 225 15.59 -1.45 -11.63
N ALA A 226 16.78 -1.12 -11.11
CA ALA A 226 16.95 -0.63 -9.74
C ALA A 226 16.18 0.68 -9.51
N GLY A 227 16.24 1.62 -10.46
CA GLY A 227 15.50 2.87 -10.44
C GLY A 227 13.99 2.66 -10.42
N ALA A 228 13.46 1.68 -11.16
CA ALA A 228 12.05 1.33 -11.15
C ALA A 228 11.61 0.77 -9.77
N VAL A 229 12.41 -0.11 -9.17
CA VAL A 229 12.13 -0.67 -7.83
C VAL A 229 12.18 0.42 -6.76
N VAL A 230 13.22 1.25 -6.76
CA VAL A 230 13.34 2.40 -5.83
C VAL A 230 12.20 3.38 -6.02
N GLY A 231 11.84 3.69 -7.27
CA GLY A 231 10.70 4.55 -7.61
C GLY A 231 9.39 4.00 -7.09
N ALA A 232 9.15 2.69 -7.22
CA ALA A 232 7.97 2.02 -6.68
C ALA A 232 7.91 2.07 -5.15
N LEU A 233 9.03 1.82 -4.47
CA LEU A 233 9.13 1.93 -3.01
C LEU A 233 8.85 3.35 -2.52
N VAL A 234 9.47 4.36 -3.14
CA VAL A 234 9.25 5.77 -2.81
C VAL A 234 7.79 6.18 -3.07
N ALA A 235 7.22 5.71 -4.18
CA ALA A 235 5.80 5.96 -4.50
C ALA A 235 4.88 5.37 -3.42
N LEU A 236 5.16 4.15 -2.96
CA LEU A 236 4.40 3.50 -1.90
C LEU A 236 4.54 4.21 -0.54
N ILE A 237 5.76 4.62 -0.17
CA ILE A 237 6.01 5.43 1.04
C ILE A 237 5.21 6.74 1.00
N GLY A 238 5.25 7.45 -0.13
CA GLY A 238 4.48 8.67 -0.33
C GLY A 238 2.97 8.45 -0.29
N LEU A 239 2.48 7.30 -0.78
CA LEU A 239 1.06 6.94 -0.69
C LEU A 239 0.64 6.77 0.78
N MET A 240 1.39 5.97 1.55
CA MET A 240 1.14 5.75 2.97
C MET A 240 1.21 7.06 3.76
N PHE A 241 2.11 7.98 3.38
CA PHE A 241 2.20 9.32 3.96
C PHE A 241 0.92 10.12 3.72
N ILE A 242 0.44 10.19 2.47
CA ILE A 242 -0.76 10.96 2.13
C ILE A 242 -2.01 10.33 2.76
N TRP A 243 -2.10 9.00 2.85
CA TRP A 243 -3.14 8.31 3.61
C TRP A 243 -3.12 8.68 5.10
N SER A 244 -1.93 8.71 5.71
CA SER A 244 -1.77 9.13 7.12
C SER A 244 -2.25 10.56 7.33
N VAL A 245 -1.90 11.48 6.43
CA VAL A 245 -2.36 12.88 6.47
C VAL A 245 -3.88 12.98 6.28
N ALA A 246 -4.47 12.17 5.39
CA ALA A 246 -5.91 12.15 5.16
C ALA A 246 -6.70 11.69 6.39
N ILE A 247 -6.19 10.72 7.16
CA ILE A 247 -6.80 10.24 8.41
C ILE A 247 -6.78 11.32 9.50
N VAL A 248 -5.66 12.04 9.65
CA VAL A 248 -5.52 13.09 10.67
C VAL A 248 -6.29 14.36 10.30
N SER A 249 -6.47 14.63 9.01
CA SER A 249 -7.17 15.84 8.56
C SER A 249 -8.63 15.91 9.03
N PRO A 250 -9.13 17.11 9.38
CA PRO A 250 -10.46 17.25 9.96
C PRO A 250 -11.55 16.81 8.96
N PRO A 251 -12.67 16.26 9.44
CA PRO A 251 -13.75 15.77 8.58
C PRO A 251 -14.32 16.84 7.65
N SER A 252 -14.19 18.13 7.97
CA SER A 252 -14.70 19.25 7.17
C SER A 252 -13.84 19.58 5.93
N ALA A 253 -12.59 19.11 5.87
CA ALA A 253 -11.67 19.34 4.75
C ALA A 253 -11.85 18.28 3.64
N ASN A 254 -11.39 18.60 2.41
CA ASN A 254 -11.39 17.64 1.30
C ASN A 254 -10.17 16.71 1.39
N ARG A 255 -10.26 15.70 2.25
CA ARG A 255 -9.15 14.80 2.58
C ARG A 255 -8.74 13.82 1.47
N MET A 256 -9.63 13.52 0.53
CA MET A 256 -9.38 12.50 -0.51
C MET A 256 -8.86 13.06 -1.84
N LEU A 257 -8.99 14.36 -2.09
CA LEU A 257 -8.42 14.99 -3.29
C LEU A 257 -6.92 14.76 -3.43
N PRO A 258 -6.07 15.02 -2.41
CA PRO A 258 -4.64 14.76 -2.54
C PRO A 258 -4.35 13.27 -2.70
N VAL A 259 -5.13 12.38 -2.04
CA VAL A 259 -4.98 10.93 -2.17
C VAL A 259 -5.24 10.47 -3.60
N ARG A 260 -6.37 10.84 -4.19
CA ARG A 260 -6.75 10.41 -5.54
C ARG A 260 -5.85 11.01 -6.61
N LEU A 261 -5.43 12.26 -6.45
CA LEU A 261 -4.47 12.88 -7.36
C LEU A 261 -3.11 12.19 -7.31
N TYR A 262 -2.66 11.79 -6.12
CA TYR A 262 -1.43 11.03 -5.97
C TYR A 262 -1.53 9.64 -6.59
N VAL A 263 -2.60 8.88 -6.31
CA VAL A 263 -2.84 7.56 -6.93
C VAL A 263 -2.87 7.66 -8.45
N LEU A 264 -3.58 8.65 -9.00
CA LEU A 264 -3.63 8.89 -10.45
C LEU A 264 -2.26 9.25 -11.02
N SER A 265 -1.49 10.10 -10.33
CA SER A 265 -0.15 10.50 -10.76
C SER A 265 0.81 9.31 -10.72
N CYS A 266 0.78 8.51 -9.66
CA CYS A 266 1.55 7.27 -9.54
C CYS A 266 1.15 6.28 -10.64
N TRP A 267 -0.14 6.10 -10.91
CA TRP A 267 -0.63 5.22 -11.97
C TRP A 267 -0.10 5.64 -13.34
N LEU A 268 -0.17 6.94 -13.68
CA LEU A 268 0.34 7.47 -14.96
C LEU A 268 1.86 7.32 -15.09
N VAL A 269 2.62 7.72 -14.06
CA VAL A 269 4.09 7.74 -14.10
C VAL A 269 4.65 6.32 -14.09
N SER A 270 4.14 5.45 -13.20
CA SER A 270 4.60 4.07 -13.13
C SER A 270 4.14 3.24 -14.32
N GLY A 271 2.89 3.41 -14.78
CA GLY A 271 2.38 2.71 -15.96
C GLY A 271 3.14 3.11 -17.22
N GLY A 272 3.36 4.41 -17.43
CA GLY A 272 4.19 4.90 -18.53
C GLY A 272 5.64 4.42 -18.46
N GLY A 273 6.25 4.48 -17.27
CA GLY A 273 7.62 4.02 -17.05
C GLY A 273 7.78 2.52 -17.31
N VAL A 274 6.88 1.69 -16.79
CA VAL A 274 6.91 0.23 -16.99
C VAL A 274 6.60 -0.12 -18.45
N ALA A 275 5.67 0.57 -19.12
CA ALA A 275 5.41 0.35 -20.54
C ALA A 275 6.63 0.66 -21.41
N LEU A 276 7.37 1.73 -21.10
CA LEU A 276 8.62 2.07 -21.80
C LEU A 276 9.71 1.01 -21.54
N LEU A 277 9.85 0.54 -20.31
CA LEU A 277 10.82 -0.52 -19.97
C LEU A 277 10.44 -1.84 -20.63
N ALA A 278 9.17 -2.23 -20.63
CA ALA A 278 8.68 -3.43 -21.29
C ALA A 278 8.93 -3.39 -22.80
N HIS A 279 8.75 -2.21 -23.42
CA HIS A 279 9.08 -2.00 -24.83
C HIS A 279 10.59 -2.11 -25.11
N TYR A 280 11.42 -1.52 -24.24
CA TYR A 280 12.88 -1.55 -24.38
C TYR A 280 13.44 -2.97 -24.24
N TYR A 281 13.05 -3.71 -23.20
CA TYR A 281 13.54 -5.06 -22.94
C TYR A 281 12.86 -6.14 -23.77
N ARG A 282 11.78 -5.81 -24.49
CA ARG A 282 10.95 -6.78 -25.21
C ARG A 282 10.48 -7.91 -24.28
N ARG A 283 10.09 -7.56 -23.05
CA ARG A 283 9.62 -8.49 -22.02
C ARG A 283 8.28 -8.02 -21.43
N PRO A 284 7.16 -8.71 -21.68
CA PRO A 284 5.86 -8.32 -21.15
C PRO A 284 5.71 -8.58 -19.64
N ALA A 285 6.59 -9.41 -19.05
CA ALA A 285 6.55 -9.74 -17.62
C ALA A 285 6.57 -8.52 -16.67
N LEU A 286 7.22 -7.42 -17.09
CA LEU A 286 7.24 -6.17 -16.32
C LEU A 286 5.84 -5.52 -16.23
N LEU A 287 5.06 -5.59 -17.31
CA LEU A 287 3.69 -5.08 -17.36
C LEU A 287 2.79 -5.91 -16.43
N TYR A 288 2.92 -7.23 -16.44
CA TYR A 288 2.16 -8.10 -15.53
C TYR A 288 2.47 -7.79 -14.07
N GLY A 289 3.74 -7.62 -13.71
CA GLY A 289 4.10 -7.21 -12.34
C GLY A 289 3.46 -5.88 -11.92
N TRP A 290 3.35 -4.92 -12.85
CA TRP A 290 2.68 -3.65 -12.61
C TRP A 290 1.16 -3.80 -12.47
N GLU A 291 0.51 -4.60 -13.32
CA GLU A 291 -0.92 -4.90 -13.24
C GLU A 291 -1.29 -5.49 -11.88
N TRP A 292 -0.57 -6.53 -11.43
CA TRP A 292 -0.79 -7.18 -10.14
C TRP A 292 -0.67 -6.19 -8.98
N ALA A 293 0.40 -5.37 -8.99
CA ALA A 293 0.62 -4.37 -7.96
C ALA A 293 -0.49 -3.32 -7.91
N PHE A 294 -0.94 -2.82 -9.07
CA PHE A 294 -1.98 -1.79 -9.13
C PHE A 294 -3.39 -2.32 -8.88
N VAL A 295 -3.73 -3.53 -9.33
CA VAL A 295 -5.02 -4.16 -9.01
C VAL A 295 -5.13 -4.38 -7.50
N ALA A 296 -4.07 -4.85 -6.83
CA ALA A 296 -4.05 -4.99 -5.38
C ALA A 296 -4.21 -3.63 -4.66
N LEU A 297 -3.48 -2.60 -5.11
CA LEU A 297 -3.57 -1.24 -4.55
C LEU A 297 -4.97 -0.64 -4.74
N LEU A 298 -5.58 -0.81 -5.92
CA LEU A 298 -6.92 -0.32 -6.21
C LEU A 298 -8.00 -1.08 -5.45
N GLY A 299 -7.79 -2.37 -5.16
CA GLY A 299 -8.64 -3.14 -4.25
C GLY A 299 -8.66 -2.54 -2.84
N VAL A 300 -7.50 -2.18 -2.30
CA VAL A 300 -7.41 -1.46 -1.00
C VAL A 300 -8.07 -0.08 -1.09
N GLN A 301 -7.83 0.66 -2.17
CA GLN A 301 -8.45 1.98 -2.38
C GLN A 301 -9.99 1.89 -2.49
N LEU A 302 -10.53 0.81 -3.06
CA LEU A 302 -11.97 0.56 -3.12
C LEU A 302 -12.56 0.37 -1.72
N LEU A 303 -11.91 -0.40 -0.84
CA LEU A 303 -12.31 -0.53 0.57
C LEU A 303 -12.30 0.83 1.29
N ILE A 304 -11.31 1.67 1.01
CA ILE A 304 -11.24 3.04 1.54
C ILE A 304 -12.39 3.90 0.98
N ALA A 305 -12.69 3.79 -0.31
CA ALA A 305 -13.72 4.57 -1.00
C ALA A 305 -15.14 4.31 -0.46
N ILE A 306 -15.44 3.05 -0.11
CA ILE A 306 -16.73 2.65 0.46
C ILE A 306 -17.00 3.34 1.80
N ASN A 307 -15.96 3.58 2.61
CA ASN A 307 -16.05 4.24 3.91
C ASN A 307 -16.23 5.76 3.84
N GLU A 308 -16.13 6.34 2.64
CA GLU A 308 -16.18 7.79 2.52
C GLU A 308 -17.56 8.35 2.86
N ARG A 309 -17.55 9.61 3.31
CA ARG A 309 -18.76 10.34 3.68
C ARG A 309 -19.72 10.48 2.48
N GLU A 310 -21.00 10.50 2.81
CA GLU A 310 -22.09 10.68 1.84
C GLU A 310 -22.57 12.14 1.76
N GLN A 311 -22.11 13.00 2.68
CA GLN A 311 -22.55 14.40 2.79
C GLN A 311 -21.37 15.37 2.82
N TRP A 312 -21.43 16.41 1.99
CA TRP A 312 -20.40 17.45 1.91
C TRP A 312 -20.67 18.61 2.86
N GLY A 313 -19.61 19.05 3.56
CA GLY A 313 -19.68 20.26 4.37
C GLY A 313 -19.90 21.52 3.52
N LEU A 314 -20.52 22.54 4.11
CA LEU A 314 -20.83 23.81 3.44
C LEU A 314 -19.59 24.50 2.84
N ARG A 315 -18.42 24.37 3.49
CA ARG A 315 -17.15 24.93 3.00
C ARG A 315 -16.75 24.36 1.63
N ILE A 316 -16.86 23.05 1.45
CA ILE A 316 -16.51 22.36 0.19
C ILE A 316 -17.49 22.76 -0.92
N ARG A 317 -18.79 22.81 -0.60
CA ARG A 317 -19.83 23.21 -1.56
C ARG A 317 -19.62 24.60 -2.13
N ARG A 318 -19.04 25.53 -1.36
CA ARG A 318 -18.70 26.88 -1.82
C ARG A 318 -17.52 26.92 -2.82
N THR A 319 -16.61 25.93 -2.76
CA THR A 319 -15.47 25.83 -3.67
C THR A 319 -15.81 25.15 -5.01
N LEU A 320 -17.04 24.65 -5.17
CA LEU A 320 -17.43 23.91 -6.38
C LEU A 320 -17.53 24.84 -7.60
N PRO A 321 -16.89 24.49 -8.74
CA PRO A 321 -17.01 25.26 -9.96
C PRO A 321 -18.44 25.21 -10.50
N ARG A 322 -18.90 26.36 -11.00
CA ARG A 322 -20.27 26.51 -11.53
C ARG A 322 -20.47 25.82 -12.87
N ARG A 323 -19.41 25.64 -13.67
CA ARG A 323 -19.48 25.01 -15.00
C ARG A 323 -19.74 23.51 -14.85
N TRP A 324 -20.70 22.97 -15.60
CA TRP A 324 -21.17 21.58 -15.45
C TRP A 324 -20.11 20.53 -15.85
N TRP A 325 -19.33 20.78 -16.90
CA TRP A 325 -18.30 19.86 -17.39
C TRP A 325 -17.11 19.71 -16.42
N LEU A 326 -16.75 20.76 -15.67
CA LEU A 326 -15.73 20.69 -14.62
C LEU A 326 -16.20 19.89 -13.39
N ARG A 327 -17.50 19.60 -13.25
CA ARG A 327 -18.04 18.88 -12.08
C ARG A 327 -17.81 17.38 -12.17
N GLY A 328 -17.79 16.80 -13.38
CA GLY A 328 -17.55 15.37 -13.59
C GLY A 328 -16.21 14.90 -13.01
N PRO A 329 -15.07 15.42 -13.49
CA PRO A 329 -13.76 15.04 -12.96
C PRO A 329 -13.58 15.46 -11.50
N LEU A 330 -14.17 16.59 -11.07
CA LEU A 330 -14.13 16.96 -9.66
C LEU A 330 -14.92 16.01 -8.77
N PHE A 331 -16.04 15.45 -9.22
CA PHE A 331 -16.81 14.48 -8.46
C PHE A 331 -16.01 13.19 -8.24
N LEU A 332 -15.24 12.77 -9.24
CA LEU A 332 -14.31 11.64 -9.16
C LEU A 332 -13.12 11.90 -8.24
N LEU A 333 -12.68 13.15 -8.07
CA LEU A 333 -11.51 13.47 -7.24
C LEU A 333 -11.88 13.95 -5.83
N TYR A 334 -13.07 14.50 -5.64
CA TYR A 334 -13.51 15.02 -4.35
C TYR A 334 -13.99 13.92 -3.41
N SER A 335 -13.77 14.13 -2.12
CA SER A 335 -14.25 13.23 -1.07
C SER A 335 -15.76 12.97 -1.20
N GLY A 336 -16.12 11.70 -1.32
CA GLY A 336 -17.47 11.18 -1.52
C GLY A 336 -17.40 9.71 -1.92
N SER A 337 -18.23 8.86 -1.32
CA SER A 337 -18.17 7.40 -1.52
C SER A 337 -18.52 6.96 -2.93
N ALA A 338 -19.62 7.46 -3.54
CA ALA A 338 -19.95 7.11 -4.91
C ALA A 338 -18.89 7.60 -5.92
N GLY A 339 -18.33 8.80 -5.70
CA GLY A 339 -17.26 9.35 -6.54
C GLY A 339 -15.96 8.56 -6.40
N GLY A 340 -15.66 8.07 -5.19
CA GLY A 340 -14.50 7.23 -4.92
C GLY A 340 -14.62 5.86 -5.56
N ILE A 341 -15.77 5.20 -5.41
CA ILE A 341 -16.06 3.90 -6.05
C ILE A 341 -15.96 4.03 -7.57
N LEU A 342 -16.54 5.07 -8.16
CA LEU A 342 -16.49 5.29 -9.61
C LEU A 342 -15.05 5.54 -10.09
N PHE A 343 -14.27 6.31 -9.33
CA PHE A 343 -12.86 6.56 -9.61
C PHE A 343 -12.01 5.28 -9.57
N THR A 344 -12.19 4.45 -8.55
CA THR A 344 -11.45 3.19 -8.40
C THR A 344 -11.83 2.17 -9.46
N VAL A 345 -13.13 2.02 -9.76
CA VAL A 345 -13.60 1.09 -10.79
C VAL A 345 -13.10 1.52 -12.17
N LEU A 346 -13.15 2.81 -12.48
CA LEU A 346 -12.62 3.34 -13.74
C LEU A 346 -11.13 3.07 -13.87
N LEU A 347 -10.34 3.36 -12.83
CA LEU A 347 -8.90 3.07 -12.86
C LEU A 347 -8.61 1.57 -12.94
N LEU A 348 -9.41 0.74 -12.28
CA LEU A 348 -9.22 -0.70 -12.27
C LEU A 348 -9.49 -1.28 -13.67
N VAL A 349 -10.58 -0.85 -14.32
CA VAL A 349 -10.88 -1.23 -15.71
C VAL A 349 -9.76 -0.76 -16.65
N LEU A 350 -9.27 0.48 -16.50
CA LEU A 350 -8.16 0.98 -17.32
C LEU A 350 -6.85 0.23 -17.08
N THR A 351 -6.58 -0.20 -15.85
CA THR A 351 -5.37 -0.95 -15.49
C THR A 351 -5.34 -2.31 -16.19
N ILE A 352 -6.50 -2.97 -16.33
CA ILE A 352 -6.60 -4.26 -17.01
C ILE A 352 -6.71 -4.06 -18.53
N ALA A 353 -7.53 -3.12 -19.00
CA ALA A 353 -7.82 -2.94 -20.42
C ALA A 353 -6.64 -2.35 -21.22
N LEU A 354 -5.87 -1.40 -20.67
CA LEU A 354 -4.83 -0.74 -21.47
C LEU A 354 -3.66 -1.67 -21.83
N PRO A 355 -3.06 -2.42 -20.88
CA PRO A 355 -1.98 -3.34 -21.22
C PRO A 355 -2.44 -4.48 -22.11
N THR A 356 -3.64 -5.03 -21.87
CA THR A 356 -4.19 -6.13 -22.68
C THR A 356 -4.42 -5.69 -24.13
N LEU A 357 -5.04 -4.53 -24.34
CA LEU A 357 -5.18 -3.95 -25.68
C LEU A 357 -3.82 -3.63 -26.31
N ALA A 358 -2.84 -3.17 -25.53
CA ALA A 358 -1.49 -2.91 -26.03
C ALA A 358 -0.78 -4.19 -26.46
N LEU A 359 -0.96 -5.30 -25.74
CA LEU A 359 -0.39 -6.60 -26.08
C LEU A 359 -1.12 -7.26 -27.25
N GLU A 360 -2.45 -7.10 -27.36
CA GLU A 360 -3.25 -7.67 -28.44
C GLU A 360 -2.98 -6.97 -29.78
N TYR A 361 -3.05 -5.63 -29.82
CA TYR A 361 -2.90 -4.86 -31.06
C TYR A 361 -1.45 -4.52 -31.42
N ARG A 362 -0.55 -4.52 -30.43
CA ARG A 362 0.86 -4.14 -30.60
C ARG A 362 1.79 -5.12 -29.89
N GLY A 363 1.45 -6.41 -29.84
CA GLY A 363 2.29 -7.47 -29.28
C GLY A 363 3.72 -7.45 -29.85
N ASP A 364 3.85 -7.15 -31.14
CA ASP A 364 5.13 -6.98 -31.85
C ASP A 364 6.01 -5.86 -31.28
N LEU A 365 5.49 -4.91 -30.49
CA LEU A 365 6.27 -3.90 -29.77
C LEU A 365 6.87 -4.44 -28.46
N PHE A 366 6.27 -5.47 -27.86
CA PHE A 366 6.56 -5.90 -26.48
C PHE A 366 7.18 -7.28 -26.40
N SER A 367 7.07 -8.12 -27.44
CA SER A 367 7.76 -9.41 -27.52
C SER A 367 8.53 -9.53 -28.84
N SER A 368 9.71 -10.14 -28.79
CA SER A 368 10.51 -10.48 -29.97
C SER A 368 10.27 -11.91 -30.47
N SER A 369 9.58 -12.73 -29.68
CA SER A 369 9.33 -14.13 -29.95
C SER A 369 7.87 -14.43 -29.71
N SER A 370 7.11 -14.56 -30.79
CA SER A 370 5.72 -14.98 -30.82
C SER A 370 5.61 -16.49 -30.56
N SER A 371 5.95 -16.94 -29.34
CA SER A 371 5.77 -18.34 -28.95
C SER A 371 4.44 -18.53 -28.22
N HIS A 372 3.71 -19.60 -28.57
CA HIS A 372 2.43 -20.01 -27.95
C HIS A 372 2.45 -20.06 -26.41
N TYR A 373 3.63 -20.17 -25.78
CA TYR A 373 3.77 -20.14 -24.32
C TYR A 373 3.39 -18.80 -23.69
N PHE A 374 3.59 -17.68 -24.39
CA PHE A 374 3.18 -16.38 -23.87
C PHE A 374 1.67 -16.17 -23.99
N SER A 375 1.03 -16.62 -25.07
CA SER A 375 -0.43 -16.45 -25.22
C SER A 375 -1.25 -17.15 -24.13
N ASP A 376 -0.82 -18.33 -23.69
CA ASP A 376 -1.52 -19.07 -22.63
C ASP A 376 -1.34 -18.39 -21.26
N PHE A 377 -0.13 -17.89 -20.98
CA PHE A 377 0.14 -17.14 -19.76
C PHE A 377 -0.63 -15.81 -19.72
N ASP A 378 -0.72 -15.12 -20.85
CA ASP A 378 -1.40 -13.83 -21.00
C ASP A 378 -2.90 -13.99 -20.72
N TYR A 379 -3.52 -15.04 -21.25
CA TYR A 379 -4.92 -15.35 -21.00
C TYR A 379 -5.17 -15.68 -19.52
N GLY A 380 -4.33 -16.54 -18.92
CA GLY A 380 -4.45 -16.90 -17.50
C GLY A 380 -4.26 -15.70 -16.58
N ASN A 381 -3.30 -14.82 -16.88
CA ASN A 381 -3.07 -13.58 -16.13
C ASN A 381 -4.27 -12.63 -16.21
N LEU A 382 -4.75 -12.35 -17.43
CA LEU A 382 -5.93 -11.52 -17.66
C LEU A 382 -7.14 -12.02 -16.87
N LEU A 383 -7.41 -13.32 -16.99
CA LEU A 383 -8.53 -13.95 -16.31
C LEU A 383 -8.41 -13.82 -14.78
N THR A 384 -7.22 -14.04 -14.23
CA THR A 384 -6.97 -13.89 -12.80
C THR A 384 -7.25 -12.46 -12.33
N LEU A 385 -6.74 -11.45 -13.05
CA LEU A 385 -6.92 -10.05 -12.70
C LEU A 385 -8.38 -9.61 -12.80
N VAL A 386 -9.11 -10.07 -13.82
CA VAL A 386 -10.56 -9.81 -13.98
C VAL A 386 -11.35 -10.45 -12.85
N LEU A 387 -11.03 -11.68 -12.45
CA LEU A 387 -11.71 -12.32 -11.32
C LEU A 387 -11.44 -11.58 -10.01
N ILE A 388 -10.19 -11.21 -9.72
CA ILE A 388 -9.85 -10.42 -8.52
C ILE A 388 -10.63 -9.10 -8.52
N ALA A 389 -10.68 -8.42 -9.65
CA ALA A 389 -11.42 -7.18 -9.84
C ALA A 389 -12.94 -7.34 -9.61
N LEU A 390 -13.55 -8.36 -10.20
CA LEU A 390 -14.97 -8.65 -10.04
C LEU A 390 -15.31 -9.00 -8.59
N TYR A 391 -14.59 -9.93 -7.97
CA TYR A 391 -14.83 -10.29 -6.58
C TYR A 391 -14.67 -9.11 -5.63
N THR A 392 -13.60 -8.31 -5.79
CA THR A 392 -13.39 -7.13 -4.94
C THR A 392 -14.52 -6.10 -5.12
N PHE A 393 -15.01 -5.90 -6.34
CA PHE A 393 -16.14 -5.04 -6.64
C PHE A 393 -17.47 -5.57 -6.08
N ASP A 394 -17.75 -6.86 -6.27
CA ASP A 394 -19.00 -7.50 -5.86
C ASP A 394 -19.14 -7.49 -4.34
N TYR A 395 -18.10 -7.90 -3.61
CA TYR A 395 -18.11 -7.83 -2.14
C TYR A 395 -18.20 -6.40 -1.62
N ALA A 396 -17.55 -5.45 -2.29
CA ALA A 396 -17.64 -4.04 -1.96
C ALA A 396 -19.07 -3.51 -2.13
N MET A 397 -19.70 -3.77 -3.28
CA MET A 397 -21.07 -3.32 -3.55
C MET A 397 -22.10 -4.05 -2.70
N LEU A 398 -21.90 -5.33 -2.42
CA LEU A 398 -22.75 -6.10 -1.52
C LEU A 398 -22.71 -5.50 -0.11
N ALA A 399 -21.53 -5.13 0.41
CA ALA A 399 -21.41 -4.45 1.70
C ALA A 399 -22.14 -3.09 1.72
N VAL A 400 -22.02 -2.30 0.64
CA VAL A 400 -22.74 -1.03 0.49
C VAL A 400 -24.26 -1.25 0.45
N GLY A 401 -24.72 -2.23 -0.33
CA GLY A 401 -26.13 -2.60 -0.46
C GLY A 401 -26.73 -3.05 0.86
N LEU A 402 -26.08 -4.00 1.54
CA LEU A 402 -26.50 -4.55 2.83
C LEU A 402 -26.62 -3.46 3.89
N ARG A 403 -25.63 -2.55 3.96
CA ARG A 403 -25.69 -1.39 4.86
C ARG A 403 -26.86 -0.46 4.54
N ASN A 404 -27.05 -0.13 3.25
CA ASN A 404 -28.02 0.88 2.86
C ASN A 404 -29.46 0.40 2.96
N VAL A 405 -29.71 -0.89 2.74
CA VAL A 405 -31.06 -1.49 2.72
C VAL A 405 -31.42 -2.08 4.09
N VAL A 406 -30.57 -2.96 4.63
CA VAL A 406 -30.90 -3.78 5.80
C VAL A 406 -30.40 -3.17 7.11
N LEU A 407 -29.15 -2.69 7.13
CA LEU A 407 -28.45 -2.33 8.37
C LEU A 407 -28.30 -0.81 8.57
N ARG A 408 -29.19 -0.01 7.96
CA ARG A 408 -29.09 1.46 7.93
C ARG A 408 -29.06 2.10 9.31
N SER A 409 -29.68 1.48 10.31
CA SER A 409 -29.73 1.96 11.70
C SER A 409 -28.64 1.38 12.60
N GLN A 410 -28.02 0.25 12.23
CA GLN A 410 -27.13 -0.51 13.11
C GLN A 410 -25.65 -0.23 12.84
N ILE A 411 -25.25 0.01 11.59
CA ILE A 411 -23.84 0.16 11.21
C ILE A 411 -23.54 1.59 10.76
N PRO A 412 -22.71 2.34 11.51
CA PRO A 412 -22.19 3.63 11.09
C PRO A 412 -21.36 3.49 9.80
N GLY A 413 -21.45 4.49 8.91
CA GLY A 413 -20.71 4.51 7.65
C GLY A 413 -19.20 4.20 7.72
N PRO A 414 -18.46 4.63 8.77
CA PRO A 414 -17.04 4.30 8.90
C PRO A 414 -16.69 2.80 9.04
N TYR A 415 -17.64 1.93 9.35
CA TYR A 415 -17.39 0.49 9.58
C TYR A 415 -17.76 -0.40 8.40
N THR A 416 -18.10 0.18 7.24
CA THR A 416 -18.45 -0.61 6.04
C THR A 416 -17.34 -1.51 5.53
N TRP A 417 -16.07 -1.12 5.68
CA TRP A 417 -14.95 -1.97 5.29
C TRP A 417 -14.86 -3.24 6.13
N VAL A 418 -15.22 -3.18 7.42
CA VAL A 418 -15.24 -4.37 8.30
C VAL A 418 -16.31 -5.34 7.79
N LEU A 419 -17.48 -4.81 7.40
CA LEU A 419 -18.53 -5.61 6.79
C LEU A 419 -18.08 -6.24 5.47
N ALA A 420 -17.39 -5.49 4.60
CA ALA A 420 -16.85 -6.01 3.35
C ALA A 420 -15.84 -7.14 3.59
N LEU A 421 -14.89 -6.95 4.52
CA LEU A 421 -13.91 -7.99 4.88
C LEU A 421 -14.58 -9.21 5.51
N LEU A 422 -15.58 -9.01 6.36
CA LEU A 422 -16.34 -10.10 6.98
C LEU A 422 -17.10 -10.90 5.91
N LEU A 423 -17.68 -10.23 4.91
CA LEU A 423 -18.34 -10.90 3.79
C LEU A 423 -17.37 -11.68 2.92
N VAL A 424 -16.17 -11.15 2.65
CA VAL A 424 -15.11 -11.89 1.95
C VAL A 424 -14.67 -13.10 2.78
N ALA A 425 -14.47 -12.94 4.10
CA ALA A 425 -14.07 -14.02 4.99
C ALA A 425 -15.13 -15.12 5.06
N LEU A 426 -16.41 -14.75 5.19
CA LEU A 426 -17.53 -15.69 5.13
C LEU A 426 -17.61 -16.36 3.75
N GLY A 427 -17.44 -15.61 2.66
CA GLY A 427 -17.44 -16.14 1.29
C GLY A 427 -16.35 -17.19 1.07
N ALA A 428 -15.15 -16.95 1.60
CA ALA A 428 -14.02 -17.87 1.52
C ALA A 428 -14.15 -19.08 2.46
N LEU A 429 -14.65 -18.90 3.68
CA LEU A 429 -14.69 -19.94 4.71
C LEU A 429 -15.92 -20.85 4.63
N LEU A 430 -17.10 -20.31 4.33
CA LEU A 430 -18.37 -21.07 4.36
C LEU A 430 -18.44 -22.25 3.38
N PRO A 431 -17.85 -22.20 2.16
CA PRO A 431 -17.91 -23.31 1.23
C PRO A 431 -17.29 -24.61 1.76
N TRP A 432 -16.22 -24.52 2.54
CA TRP A 432 -15.49 -25.69 3.05
C TRP A 432 -16.33 -26.60 3.97
N PRO A 433 -16.97 -26.11 5.05
CA PRO A 433 -17.84 -26.93 5.88
C PRO A 433 -19.08 -27.42 5.12
N ILE A 434 -19.63 -26.63 4.20
CA ILE A 434 -20.77 -27.06 3.37
C ILE A 434 -20.35 -28.24 2.48
N LEU A 435 -19.21 -28.14 1.80
CA LEU A 435 -18.65 -29.24 1.00
C LEU A 435 -18.35 -30.47 1.86
N PHE A 436 -17.82 -30.29 3.06
CA PHE A 436 -17.57 -31.40 3.98
C PHE A 436 -18.87 -32.12 4.39
N LEU A 437 -19.96 -31.38 4.61
CA LEU A 437 -21.26 -31.96 5.01
C LEU A 437 -21.99 -32.66 3.86
N PHE A 438 -22.01 -32.06 2.67
CA PHE A 438 -22.82 -32.53 1.54
C PHE A 438 -22.06 -33.37 0.52
N GLN A 439 -20.73 -33.23 0.43
CA GLN A 439 -19.88 -33.85 -0.60
C GLN A 439 -18.61 -34.46 0.00
N ASN A 440 -18.67 -35.05 1.20
CA ASN A 440 -17.51 -35.63 1.87
C ASN A 440 -16.74 -36.64 1.00
N GLU A 441 -17.46 -37.50 0.26
CA GLU A 441 -16.83 -38.48 -0.62
C GLU A 441 -16.12 -37.83 -1.83
N ALA A 442 -16.76 -36.85 -2.47
CA ALA A 442 -16.16 -36.11 -3.58
C ALA A 442 -14.96 -35.24 -3.12
N LEU A 443 -15.03 -34.68 -1.91
CA LEU A 443 -13.93 -33.94 -1.28
C LEU A 443 -12.72 -34.86 -1.03
N ARG A 444 -12.95 -36.10 -0.56
CA ARG A 444 -11.90 -37.11 -0.35
C ARG A 444 -11.27 -37.59 -1.67
N GLN A 445 -12.05 -37.66 -2.73
CA GLN A 445 -11.60 -38.09 -4.06
C GLN A 445 -11.02 -36.95 -4.91
N GLY A 446 -11.08 -35.70 -4.43
CA GLY A 446 -10.60 -34.52 -5.18
C GLY A 446 -11.49 -34.10 -6.36
N LEU A 447 -12.67 -34.71 -6.52
CA LEU A 447 -13.63 -34.45 -7.59
C LEU A 447 -14.70 -33.45 -7.14
N ILE A 448 -14.26 -32.30 -6.64
CA ILE A 448 -15.17 -31.30 -6.06
C ILE A 448 -15.92 -30.58 -7.18
N ASN A 449 -17.24 -30.47 -7.05
CA ASN A 449 -18.03 -29.68 -7.98
C ASN A 449 -17.73 -28.17 -7.79
N PRO A 450 -17.15 -27.48 -8.80
CA PRO A 450 -16.66 -26.10 -8.64
C PRO A 450 -17.75 -25.10 -8.26
N TRP A 451 -19.01 -25.36 -8.64
CA TRP A 451 -20.16 -24.49 -8.38
C TRP A 451 -20.40 -24.22 -6.90
N TRP A 452 -20.04 -25.15 -6.01
CA TRP A 452 -20.19 -24.98 -4.56
C TRP A 452 -19.13 -24.04 -3.96
N GLN A 453 -18.07 -23.77 -4.70
CA GLN A 453 -16.97 -22.90 -4.29
C GLN A 453 -17.05 -21.50 -4.88
N ILE A 454 -18.12 -21.16 -5.60
CA ILE A 454 -18.23 -19.87 -6.32
C ILE A 454 -18.13 -18.64 -5.40
N SER A 455 -18.49 -18.77 -4.12
CA SER A 455 -18.28 -17.69 -3.15
C SER A 455 -16.85 -17.60 -2.63
N ASN A 456 -16.01 -18.62 -2.81
CA ASN A 456 -14.61 -18.57 -2.42
C ASN A 456 -13.78 -18.00 -3.59
N PRO A 457 -13.26 -16.77 -3.46
CA PRO A 457 -12.49 -16.15 -4.54
C PRO A 457 -11.20 -16.91 -4.83
N PHE A 458 -10.51 -17.42 -3.80
CA PHE A 458 -9.22 -18.10 -3.97
C PHE A 458 -9.37 -19.43 -4.69
N ALA A 459 -10.36 -20.23 -4.29
CA ALA A 459 -10.60 -21.54 -4.89
C ALA A 459 -11.16 -21.40 -6.32
N THR A 460 -12.03 -20.42 -6.56
CA THR A 460 -12.58 -20.17 -7.89
C THR A 460 -11.52 -19.66 -8.85
N ILE A 461 -10.64 -18.74 -8.42
CA ILE A 461 -9.50 -18.28 -9.22
C ILE A 461 -8.59 -19.46 -9.55
N TYR A 462 -8.25 -20.30 -8.57
CA TYR A 462 -7.39 -21.46 -8.79
C TYR A 462 -7.97 -22.43 -9.83
N THR A 463 -9.25 -22.80 -9.68
CA THR A 463 -9.93 -23.71 -10.61
C THR A 463 -10.08 -23.14 -12.01
N CYS A 464 -10.36 -21.85 -12.17
CA CYS A 464 -10.51 -21.21 -13.48
C CYS A 464 -9.19 -21.02 -14.23
N VAL A 465 -8.06 -20.92 -13.52
CA VAL A 465 -6.74 -20.58 -14.10
C VAL A 465 -5.87 -21.82 -14.29
N VAL A 466 -5.84 -22.72 -13.31
CA VAL A 466 -4.90 -23.84 -13.28
C VAL A 466 -5.49 -25.10 -13.92
N GLU A 467 -6.81 -25.31 -13.79
CA GLU A 467 -7.46 -26.55 -14.22
C GLU A 467 -8.19 -26.35 -15.55
N SER A 468 -7.45 -26.41 -16.66
CA SER A 468 -7.96 -26.21 -18.02
C SER A 468 -8.57 -27.49 -18.66
N ASP A 469 -9.21 -28.35 -17.87
CA ASP A 469 -9.94 -29.51 -18.42
C ASP A 469 -11.32 -29.10 -18.97
N GLY A 470 -11.80 -29.79 -20.01
CA GLY A 470 -12.97 -29.39 -20.82
C GLY A 470 -14.24 -29.01 -20.02
N ASP A 471 -14.62 -29.83 -19.02
CA ASP A 471 -15.80 -29.53 -18.18
C ASP A 471 -15.62 -28.25 -17.32
N LYS A 472 -14.37 -27.90 -17.00
CA LYS A 472 -14.01 -26.72 -16.20
C LYS A 472 -13.92 -25.45 -17.05
N ALA A 473 -13.76 -25.57 -18.38
CA ALA A 473 -13.87 -24.43 -19.30
C ALA A 473 -15.31 -23.88 -19.36
N ILE A 474 -16.32 -24.76 -19.32
CA ILE A 474 -17.73 -24.35 -19.22
C ILE A 474 -17.98 -23.63 -17.89
N TYR A 475 -17.44 -24.17 -16.80
CA TYR A 475 -17.52 -23.52 -15.49
C TYR A 475 -16.92 -22.11 -15.50
N ARG A 476 -15.74 -21.93 -16.08
CA ARG A 476 -15.05 -20.64 -16.20
C ARG A 476 -15.92 -19.58 -16.89
N ASP A 477 -16.45 -19.90 -18.07
CA ASP A 477 -17.23 -18.94 -18.85
C ASP A 477 -18.55 -18.58 -18.15
N MET A 478 -19.21 -19.58 -17.56
CA MET A 478 -20.41 -19.32 -16.76
C MET A 478 -20.12 -18.56 -15.46
N CYS A 479 -18.98 -18.79 -14.82
CA CYS A 479 -18.56 -18.10 -13.61
C CYS A 479 -18.35 -16.60 -13.88
N LEU A 480 -17.68 -16.25 -14.98
CA LEU A 480 -17.49 -14.86 -15.41
C LEU A 480 -18.83 -14.17 -15.70
N LEU A 481 -19.75 -14.86 -16.39
CA LEU A 481 -21.09 -14.34 -16.64
C LEU A 481 -21.90 -14.14 -15.35
N PHE A 482 -21.78 -15.08 -14.41
CA PHE A 482 -22.46 -15.02 -13.12
C PHE A 482 -21.93 -13.87 -12.26
N LEU A 483 -20.61 -13.75 -12.09
CA LEU A 483 -19.96 -12.66 -11.34
C LEU A 483 -20.23 -11.30 -11.99
N GLY A 484 -20.03 -11.18 -13.30
CA GLY A 484 -20.34 -9.95 -14.03
C GLY A 484 -21.82 -9.55 -13.93
N GLY A 485 -22.73 -10.53 -14.01
CA GLY A 485 -24.16 -10.32 -13.83
C GLY A 485 -24.52 -9.89 -12.41
N LEU A 486 -23.92 -10.52 -11.40
CA LEU A 486 -24.11 -10.17 -9.99
C LEU A 486 -23.60 -8.76 -9.68
N GLY A 487 -22.42 -8.40 -10.17
CA GLY A 487 -21.88 -7.05 -10.05
C GLY A 487 -22.77 -5.99 -10.69
N LEU A 488 -23.32 -6.28 -11.89
CA LEU A 488 -24.27 -5.38 -12.56
C LEU A 488 -25.57 -5.23 -11.75
N LEU A 489 -26.12 -6.31 -11.22
CA LEU A 489 -27.31 -6.29 -10.36
C LEU A 489 -27.06 -5.47 -9.09
N LEU A 490 -25.91 -5.65 -8.43
CA LEU A 490 -25.54 -4.90 -7.23
C LEU A 490 -25.36 -3.40 -7.53
N LEU A 491 -24.74 -3.07 -8.67
CA LEU A 491 -24.59 -1.69 -9.13
C LEU A 491 -25.96 -1.04 -9.42
N LEU A 492 -26.86 -1.74 -10.11
CA LEU A 492 -28.23 -1.27 -10.35
C LEU A 492 -29.00 -1.05 -9.04
N GLY A 493 -28.85 -1.97 -8.07
CA GLY A 493 -29.43 -1.82 -6.74
C GLY A 493 -28.89 -0.61 -5.97
N CYS A 494 -27.60 -0.28 -6.14
CA CYS A 494 -26.96 0.87 -5.51
C CYS A 494 -27.14 2.19 -6.28
N LEU A 495 -27.66 2.16 -7.51
CA LEU A 495 -27.78 3.31 -8.40
C LEU A 495 -28.63 4.46 -7.82
N PRO A 496 -29.79 4.21 -7.15
CA PRO A 496 -30.55 5.29 -6.51
C PRO A 496 -29.78 5.99 -5.38
N TRP A 497 -28.90 5.27 -4.69
CA TRP A 497 -28.04 5.85 -3.67
C TRP A 497 -26.92 6.69 -4.30
N MET A 498 -26.25 6.21 -5.34
CA MET A 498 -25.23 6.98 -6.08
C MET A 498 -25.83 8.24 -6.74
N ALA A 499 -26.99 8.11 -7.38
CA ALA A 499 -27.68 9.22 -8.05
C ALA A 499 -28.07 10.34 -7.06
N ARG A 500 -28.47 10.01 -5.83
CA ARG A 500 -28.74 11.00 -4.78
C ARG A 500 -27.48 11.79 -4.41
N GLN A 501 -26.32 11.15 -4.37
CA GLN A 501 -25.05 11.83 -4.10
C GLN A 501 -24.70 12.79 -5.25
N VAL A 502 -24.76 12.32 -6.50
CA VAL A 502 -24.49 13.17 -7.68
C VAL A 502 -25.41 14.40 -7.71
N ARG A 503 -26.72 14.22 -7.45
CA ARG A 503 -27.69 15.34 -7.41
C ARG A 503 -27.37 16.35 -6.32
N ARG A 504 -26.85 15.91 -5.17
CA ARG A 504 -26.47 16.76 -4.03
C ARG A 504 -25.13 17.48 -4.23
N PHE A 505 -24.33 17.11 -5.23
CA PHE A 505 -23.06 17.75 -5.57
C PHE A 505 -23.28 19.03 -6.39
N ARG A 506 -23.95 20.01 -5.78
CA ARG A 506 -24.22 21.32 -6.38
C ARG A 506 -23.72 22.44 -5.46
N PRO A 507 -23.23 23.56 -6.03
CA PRO A 507 -22.92 24.74 -5.23
C PRO A 507 -24.18 25.25 -4.54
N PRO A 508 -24.08 25.91 -3.37
CA PRO A 508 -25.24 26.53 -2.75
C PRO A 508 -25.84 27.54 -3.72
N GLU A 509 -27.17 27.57 -3.81
CA GLU A 509 -27.88 28.65 -4.49
C GLU A 509 -27.41 29.97 -3.87
N LYS A 510 -27.16 30.98 -4.72
CA LYS A 510 -26.88 32.33 -4.20
C LYS A 510 -28.07 32.68 -3.33
N GLU A 511 -27.85 33.04 -2.07
CA GLU A 511 -28.80 33.88 -1.35
C GLU A 511 -29.02 35.10 -2.23
N THR A 512 -30.11 35.11 -2.98
CA THR A 512 -30.73 36.33 -3.46
C THR A 512 -31.05 37.11 -2.20
N ARG A 513 -30.11 37.99 -1.81
CA ARG A 513 -30.31 38.96 -0.74
C ARG A 513 -31.72 39.51 -0.91
N THR A 514 -32.54 39.26 0.10
CA THR A 514 -33.66 40.07 0.55
C THR A 514 -33.37 41.55 0.33
N ARG A 515 -33.64 42.05 -0.87
CA ARG A 515 -33.72 43.48 -1.19
C ARG A 515 -35.18 43.95 -1.29
N GLU A 516 -36.14 43.05 -1.11
CA GLU A 516 -37.58 43.39 -1.13
C GLU A 516 -38.17 43.62 0.28
N SER A 517 -37.57 43.06 1.33
CA SER A 517 -38.05 43.32 2.71
C SER A 517 -37.66 44.70 3.27
N GLY A 518 -36.74 45.42 2.64
CA GLY A 518 -36.31 46.77 3.08
C GLY A 518 -36.99 47.92 2.33
N ARG A 519 -37.72 47.65 1.23
CA ARG A 519 -38.46 48.69 0.48
C ARG A 519 -39.93 48.80 0.86
N SER A 520 -40.51 47.79 1.50
CA SER A 520 -41.90 47.82 1.96
C SER A 520 -42.09 48.62 3.27
N GLN A 521 -41.07 48.70 4.13
CA GLN A 521 -41.17 49.49 5.38
C GLN A 521 -40.88 50.99 5.23
N ALA A 522 -40.40 51.45 4.06
CA ALA A 522 -40.13 52.88 3.81
C ALA A 522 -41.23 53.60 3.02
N SER A 523 -42.33 52.91 2.65
CA SER A 523 -43.45 53.49 1.89
C SER A 523 -44.70 53.76 2.74
N GLY A 524 -44.62 53.61 4.07
CA GLY A 524 -45.73 53.86 5.01
C GLY A 524 -45.56 55.11 5.88
N ALA A 525 -44.56 55.93 5.61
CA ALA A 525 -44.29 57.17 6.33
C ALA A 525 -43.90 58.28 5.34
N ALA A 526 -44.88 58.77 4.60
CA ALA A 526 -44.87 60.07 3.93
C ALA A 526 -46.32 60.52 3.72
#